data_AF-A0A524GTU0-F1
#
_entry.id   AF-A0A524GTU0-F1
#
_cell.length_a   1.000
_cell.length_b   1.000
_cell.length_c   1.000
_cell.angle_alpha   90.00
_cell.angle_beta   90.00
_cell.angle_gamma   90.00
#
_symmetry.space_group_name_H-M   'P 1'
#
loop_
_entity.id
_entity.type
_entity.pdbx_description
1 polymer ?
#
loop_
_entity_poly.entity_id
_entity_poly.type
_entity_poly.pdbx_seq_one_letter_code
_entity_poly.pdbx_strand_id
1 'polypeptide(L)'
;KKHGINIYSLPAALISCNERFFIQSPNDVRASLLTIKDSSELLNPLIERGHVQAAGRLSGALRNIGHQKMADEILSTMKAVGHDVREKDPFEDELPVIISSRNTSPIVFRINLMWQRMRDVVIENFPKEPGLSKDISGYMKNVEDIYKNDAYHSLSIEGYQVSSELIEKVKTGNWNPDTDTKDVQHKNALAARGYWQAFQIVTKSITKILNGENPGSILNQDHGSLYRELFGPSVAAGILKASDLAGYRNNPVFISQSRHVPPDPASVRDAMPALFELLESEVNSAVRSILGHFIFVYIHPYPDGNGRLARFIMNTMLASGGFPWTIIPFEKRDPYMQALEKASIDQDIKDFTLFIAGLVNEGLKKQKQDKS
;
A
#
# COMPACT_ATOMS: atom_id res chain seq x y z
N LYS A 1 25.26 23.27 -2.92
CA LYS A 1 25.65 24.56 -3.55
C LYS A 1 25.98 24.32 -5.02
N LYS A 2 25.35 25.03 -5.95
CA LYS A 2 25.74 25.08 -7.36
C LYS A 2 25.91 26.58 -7.69
N HIS A 3 27.07 26.98 -8.20
CA HIS A 3 27.40 28.39 -8.49
C HIS A 3 27.27 29.36 -7.30
N GLY A 4 27.66 28.96 -6.08
CA GLY A 4 27.64 29.84 -4.90
C GLY A 4 26.26 30.03 -4.24
N ILE A 5 25.18 29.53 -4.85
CA ILE A 5 23.83 29.58 -4.31
C ILE A 5 23.48 28.23 -3.64
N ASN A 6 22.83 28.28 -2.48
CA ASN A 6 22.25 27.10 -1.85
C ASN A 6 20.99 26.71 -2.64
N ILE A 7 21.11 25.70 -3.48
CA ILE A 7 19.96 25.07 -4.14
C ILE A 7 19.35 24.08 -3.15
N TYR A 8 18.13 24.37 -2.71
CA TYR A 8 17.30 23.43 -1.97
C TYR A 8 16.33 22.76 -2.93
N SER A 9 16.00 21.50 -2.68
CA SER A 9 14.80 20.93 -3.28
C SER A 9 13.57 21.69 -2.77
N LEU A 10 12.50 21.73 -3.56
CA LEU A 10 11.27 22.39 -3.15
C LEU A 10 10.74 21.88 -1.80
N PRO A 11 10.70 20.55 -1.54
CA PRO A 11 10.36 20.03 -0.22
C PRO A 11 11.23 20.58 0.92
N ALA A 12 12.55 20.64 0.73
CA ALA A 12 13.47 21.13 1.76
C ALA A 12 13.28 22.63 2.03
N ALA A 13 12.95 23.42 1.00
CA ALA A 13 12.61 24.83 1.14
C ALA A 13 11.31 25.01 1.93
N LEU A 14 10.24 24.30 1.56
CA LEU A 14 8.94 24.35 2.24
C LEU A 14 9.02 23.99 3.72
N ILE A 15 9.85 23.00 4.08
CA ILE A 15 10.09 22.58 5.47
C ILE A 15 10.83 23.67 6.25
N SER A 16 11.79 24.35 5.62
CA SER A 16 12.62 25.38 6.24
C SER A 16 11.90 26.73 6.38
N CYS A 17 10.90 27.00 5.55
CA CYS A 17 10.08 28.21 5.61
C CYS A 17 9.29 28.28 6.92
N ASN A 18 9.35 29.43 7.60
CA ASN A 18 8.59 29.68 8.82
C ASN A 18 7.12 30.05 8.51
N GLU A 19 6.27 30.07 9.55
CA GLU A 19 4.85 30.41 9.45
C GLU A 19 4.62 31.79 8.81
N ARG A 20 5.46 32.78 9.12
CA ARG A 20 5.36 34.13 8.55
C ARG A 20 5.44 34.14 7.02
N PHE A 21 6.19 33.22 6.40
CA PHE A 21 6.28 33.13 4.95
C PHE A 21 4.98 32.65 4.30
N PHE A 22 4.23 31.76 4.98
CA PHE A 22 2.92 31.28 4.51
C PHE A 22 1.87 32.41 4.53
N ILE A 23 1.96 33.30 5.53
CA ILE A 23 1.10 34.49 5.66
C ILE A 23 1.48 35.57 4.64
N GLN A 24 2.79 35.78 4.40
CA GLN A 24 3.27 36.85 3.51
C GLN A 24 3.17 36.49 2.02
N SER A 25 3.30 35.21 1.68
CA SER A 25 3.32 34.72 0.30
C SER A 25 2.37 33.52 0.10
N PRO A 26 1.06 33.65 0.45
CA PRO A 26 0.15 32.52 0.48
C PRO A 26 -0.02 31.86 -0.90
N ASN A 27 -0.12 32.65 -1.97
CA ASN A 27 -0.30 32.12 -3.32
C ASN A 27 0.94 31.37 -3.83
N ASP A 28 2.15 31.86 -3.58
CA ASP A 28 3.38 31.19 -4.02
C ASP A 28 3.59 29.87 -3.27
N VAL A 29 3.27 29.84 -1.98
CA VAL A 29 3.35 28.62 -1.17
C VAL A 29 2.26 27.63 -1.56
N ARG A 30 1.02 28.07 -1.79
CA ARG A 30 -0.07 27.21 -2.32
C ARG A 30 0.29 26.64 -3.69
N ALA A 31 0.78 27.47 -4.61
CA ALA A 31 1.25 27.02 -5.92
C ALA A 31 2.40 26.02 -5.80
N SER A 32 3.35 26.25 -4.89
CA SER A 32 4.44 25.32 -4.61
C SER A 32 3.92 23.99 -4.06
N LEU A 33 3.00 24.01 -3.10
CA LEU A 33 2.39 22.81 -2.52
C LEU A 33 1.60 22.01 -3.56
N LEU A 34 0.90 22.67 -4.49
CA LEU A 34 0.21 22.01 -5.61
C LEU A 34 1.15 21.28 -6.58
N THR A 35 2.45 21.61 -6.58
CA THR A 35 3.45 20.85 -7.37
C THR A 35 3.96 19.60 -6.64
N ILE A 36 3.74 19.49 -5.33
CA ILE A 36 4.07 18.29 -4.56
C ILE A 36 3.01 17.24 -4.90
N LYS A 37 3.45 16.16 -5.53
CA LYS A 37 2.54 15.12 -6.00
C LYS A 37 2.20 14.11 -4.90
N ASP A 38 3.06 13.98 -3.90
CA ASP A 38 2.98 12.92 -2.89
C ASP A 38 3.61 13.30 -1.54
N SER A 39 3.03 12.79 -0.44
CA SER A 39 3.46 13.09 0.94
C SER A 39 4.92 12.70 1.22
N SER A 40 5.42 11.66 0.57
CA SER A 40 6.77 11.13 0.78
C SER A 40 7.91 12.08 0.36
N GLU A 41 7.64 13.01 -0.55
CA GLU A 41 8.58 14.06 -0.93
C GLU A 41 8.89 14.97 0.27
N LEU A 42 7.88 15.19 1.12
CA LEU A 42 7.99 15.96 2.35
C LEU A 42 8.40 15.08 3.54
N LEU A 43 7.92 13.84 3.62
CA LEU A 43 8.13 12.98 4.79
C LEU A 43 9.59 12.60 5.02
N ASN A 44 10.35 12.26 3.98
CA ASN A 44 11.77 11.92 4.13
C ASN A 44 12.56 13.01 4.90
N PRO A 45 12.59 14.27 4.44
CA PRO A 45 13.29 15.33 5.17
C PRO A 45 12.62 15.72 6.50
N LEU A 46 11.30 15.54 6.66
CA LEU A 46 10.62 15.77 7.93
C LEU A 46 11.06 14.76 9.00
N ILE A 47 11.16 13.48 8.64
CA ILE A 47 11.53 12.38 9.53
C ILE A 47 13.01 12.42 9.88
N GLU A 48 13.90 12.59 8.90
CA GLU A 48 15.36 12.57 9.13
C GLU A 48 15.83 13.61 10.17
N ARG A 49 15.11 14.73 10.28
CA ARG A 49 15.47 15.86 11.15
C ARG A 49 14.46 16.11 12.27
N GLY A 50 13.44 15.26 12.42
CA GLY A 50 12.41 15.37 13.46
C GLY A 50 11.68 16.72 13.43
N HIS A 51 11.34 17.24 12.25
CA HIS A 51 10.75 18.57 12.08
C HIS A 51 9.25 18.62 12.45
N VAL A 52 8.90 18.33 13.72
CA VAL A 52 7.51 18.23 14.22
C VAL A 52 6.65 19.46 13.91
N GLN A 53 7.19 20.66 14.13
CA GLN A 53 6.44 21.90 13.87
C GLN A 53 6.21 22.14 12.37
N ALA A 54 7.16 21.74 11.51
CA ALA A 54 6.99 21.86 10.07
C ALA A 54 5.98 20.84 9.55
N ALA A 55 6.00 19.60 10.07
CA ALA A 55 5.01 18.59 9.74
C ALA A 55 3.58 19.04 10.07
N GLY A 56 3.36 19.63 11.25
CA GLY A 56 2.06 20.15 11.66
C GLY A 56 1.57 21.30 10.78
N ARG A 57 2.49 22.22 10.44
CA ARG A 57 2.24 23.35 9.54
C ARG A 57 1.89 22.91 8.12
N LEU A 58 2.70 22.01 7.55
CA LEU A 58 2.50 21.52 6.19
C LEU A 58 1.23 20.68 6.08
N SER A 59 0.88 19.90 7.11
CA SER A 59 -0.37 19.14 7.13
C SER A 59 -1.60 20.06 7.07
N GLY A 60 -1.63 21.11 7.90
CA GLY A 60 -2.71 22.12 7.85
C GLY A 60 -2.77 22.84 6.51
N ALA A 61 -1.61 23.27 5.98
CA ALA A 61 -1.51 23.92 4.68
C ALA A 61 -1.98 23.02 3.51
N LEU A 62 -1.69 21.72 3.56
CA LEU A 62 -2.16 20.74 2.57
C LEU A 62 -3.67 20.55 2.63
N ARG A 63 -4.28 20.55 3.83
CA ARG A 63 -5.75 20.53 3.94
C ARG A 63 -6.40 21.78 3.36
N ASN A 64 -5.80 22.96 3.61
CA ASN A 64 -6.28 24.24 3.07
C ASN A 64 -6.40 24.20 1.53
N ILE A 65 -5.47 23.52 0.84
CA ILE A 65 -5.47 23.41 -0.62
C ILE A 65 -6.24 22.18 -1.15
N GLY A 66 -6.94 21.43 -0.30
CA GLY A 66 -7.73 20.28 -0.72
C GLY A 66 -6.96 18.95 -0.81
N HIS A 67 -5.77 18.85 -0.22
CA HIS A 67 -4.94 17.63 -0.19
C HIS A 67 -5.06 16.89 1.15
N GLN A 68 -6.28 16.53 1.57
CA GLN A 68 -6.54 15.94 2.89
C GLN A 68 -5.77 14.63 3.09
N LYS A 69 -5.77 13.75 2.09
CA LYS A 69 -5.06 12.46 2.14
C LYS A 69 -3.57 12.63 2.43
N MET A 70 -2.93 13.61 1.79
CA MET A 70 -1.50 13.87 1.98
C MET A 70 -1.22 14.36 3.41
N ALA A 71 -2.09 15.21 3.96
CA ALA A 71 -2.00 15.66 5.34
C ALA A 71 -2.14 14.49 6.34
N ASP A 72 -3.13 13.62 6.14
CA ASP A 72 -3.35 12.43 6.97
C ASP A 72 -2.17 11.46 6.92
N GLU A 73 -1.60 11.26 5.72
CA GLU A 73 -0.38 10.46 5.54
C GLU A 73 0.81 11.04 6.29
N ILE A 74 1.01 12.36 6.27
CA ILE A 74 2.11 13.01 7.00
C ILE A 74 1.97 12.79 8.51
N LEU A 75 0.80 13.10 9.07
CA LEU A 75 0.54 12.99 10.51
C LEU A 75 0.63 11.55 11.00
N SER A 76 0.03 10.61 10.28
CA SER A 76 0.08 9.19 10.63
C SER A 76 1.49 8.61 10.57
N THR A 77 2.30 9.02 9.59
CA THR A 77 3.69 8.56 9.46
C THR A 77 4.57 9.15 10.55
N MET A 78 4.45 10.46 10.84
CA MET A 78 5.18 11.10 11.94
C MET A 78 4.85 10.46 13.30
N LYS A 79 3.57 10.12 13.53
CA LYS A 79 3.14 9.39 14.72
C LYS A 79 3.75 7.99 14.80
N ALA A 80 3.78 7.26 13.68
CA ALA A 80 4.34 5.91 13.61
C ALA A 80 5.84 5.87 13.94
N VAL A 81 6.59 6.92 13.59
CA VAL A 81 8.02 7.07 13.95
C VAL A 81 8.25 7.67 15.34
N GLY A 82 7.19 7.88 16.14
CA GLY A 82 7.27 8.32 17.53
C GLY A 82 7.19 9.83 17.77
N HIS A 83 6.76 10.62 16.77
CA HIS A 83 6.56 12.06 16.92
C HIS A 83 5.08 12.41 17.11
N ASP A 84 4.76 13.16 18.16
CA ASP A 84 3.44 13.76 18.36
C ASP A 84 3.36 15.11 17.63
N VAL A 85 2.65 15.14 16.51
CA VAL A 85 2.51 16.32 15.66
C VAL A 85 1.17 17.00 15.91
N ARG A 86 1.21 18.27 16.30
CA ARG A 86 0.01 19.12 16.34
C ARG A 86 -0.19 19.81 15.00
N GLU A 87 -1.27 19.46 14.32
CA GLU A 87 -1.68 20.10 13.07
C GLU A 87 -2.08 21.57 13.32
N LYS A 88 -1.62 22.48 12.46
CA LYS A 88 -1.97 23.91 12.48
C LYS A 88 -1.92 24.47 11.06
N ASP A 89 -3.03 24.96 10.54
CA ASP A 89 -3.05 25.69 9.26
C ASP A 89 -2.34 27.05 9.43
N PRO A 90 -1.28 27.34 8.64
CA PRO A 90 -0.58 28.61 8.71
C PRO A 90 -1.19 29.73 7.85
N PHE A 91 -2.22 29.44 7.04
CA PHE A 91 -2.90 30.46 6.25
C PHE A 91 -3.98 31.18 7.08
N GLU A 92 -4.24 32.45 6.77
CA GLU A 92 -5.30 33.23 7.42
C GLU A 92 -6.66 33.13 6.70
N ASP A 93 -6.65 32.58 5.48
CA ASP A 93 -7.79 32.48 4.57
C ASP A 93 -7.93 31.07 3.95
N GLU A 94 -9.13 30.73 3.50
CA GLU A 94 -9.41 29.49 2.76
C GLU A 94 -9.27 29.71 1.25
N LEU A 95 -8.88 28.66 0.52
CA LEU A 95 -8.77 28.70 -0.94
C LEU A 95 -10.17 28.63 -1.59
N PRO A 96 -10.59 29.65 -2.36
CA PRO A 96 -11.96 29.70 -2.89
C PRO A 96 -12.24 28.73 -4.05
N VAL A 97 -11.21 28.11 -4.65
CA VAL A 97 -11.35 27.20 -5.81
C VAL A 97 -10.36 26.04 -5.70
N ILE A 98 -10.85 24.81 -5.88
CA ILE A 98 -10.03 23.60 -6.04
C ILE A 98 -9.42 23.60 -7.45
N ILE A 99 -8.10 23.76 -7.56
CA ILE A 99 -7.40 23.76 -8.85
C ILE A 99 -7.04 22.32 -9.22
N SER A 100 -7.66 21.77 -10.26
CA SER A 100 -7.31 20.44 -10.79
C SER A 100 -6.11 20.55 -11.74
N SER A 101 -5.08 19.71 -11.53
CA SER A 101 -3.91 19.65 -12.40
C SER A 101 -4.20 18.77 -13.62
N ARG A 102 -4.30 19.38 -14.81
CA ARG A 102 -4.63 18.70 -16.09
C ARG A 102 -3.46 17.95 -16.78
N ASN A 103 -2.37 17.65 -16.08
CA ASN A 103 -1.20 17.02 -16.69
C ASN A 103 -1.19 15.51 -16.45
N THR A 104 -1.86 14.75 -17.31
CA THR A 104 -1.88 13.29 -17.23
C THR A 104 -0.56 12.69 -17.72
N SER A 105 0.18 12.02 -16.84
CA SER A 105 1.50 11.43 -17.13
C SER A 105 1.40 10.19 -18.05
N PRO A 106 2.39 9.90 -18.91
CA PRO A 106 2.39 8.71 -19.78
C PRO A 106 2.16 7.39 -19.04
N ILE A 107 2.58 7.29 -17.77
CA ILE A 107 2.35 6.10 -16.95
C ILE A 107 0.86 5.87 -16.65
N VAL A 108 0.08 6.95 -16.48
CA VAL A 108 -1.36 6.88 -16.26
C VAL A 108 -2.04 6.28 -17.49
N PHE A 109 -1.67 6.74 -18.70
CA PHE A 109 -2.17 6.16 -19.93
C PHE A 109 -1.79 4.68 -20.07
N ARG A 110 -0.56 4.31 -19.73
CA ARG A 110 -0.11 2.91 -19.77
C ARG A 110 -0.94 2.02 -18.85
N ILE A 111 -1.16 2.45 -17.60
CA ILE A 111 -1.96 1.70 -16.62
C ILE A 111 -3.40 1.54 -17.10
N ASN A 112 -4.01 2.60 -17.62
CA ASN A 112 -5.35 2.54 -18.22
C ASN A 112 -5.41 1.57 -19.40
N LEU A 113 -4.44 1.61 -20.32
CA LEU A 113 -4.37 0.68 -21.45
C LEU A 113 -4.18 -0.77 -21.02
N MET A 114 -3.30 -1.02 -20.04
CA MET A 114 -3.13 -2.35 -19.44
C MET A 114 -4.45 -2.84 -18.84
N TRP A 115 -5.13 -1.99 -18.07
CA TRP A 115 -6.41 -2.33 -17.46
C TRP A 115 -7.45 -2.73 -18.51
N GLN A 116 -7.69 -1.88 -19.51
CA GLN A 116 -8.68 -2.14 -20.55
C GLN A 116 -8.38 -3.40 -21.36
N ARG A 117 -7.10 -3.62 -21.73
CA ARG A 117 -6.69 -4.80 -22.51
C ARG A 117 -6.84 -6.10 -21.73
N MET A 118 -6.56 -6.07 -20.43
CA MET A 118 -6.48 -7.27 -19.59
C MET A 118 -7.82 -7.61 -18.92
N ARG A 119 -8.73 -6.64 -18.80
CA ARG A 119 -10.02 -6.76 -18.12
C ARG A 119 -10.85 -7.94 -18.61
N ASP A 120 -11.08 -8.03 -19.92
CA ASP A 120 -11.97 -9.06 -20.47
C ASP A 120 -11.35 -10.46 -20.34
N VAL A 121 -10.03 -10.57 -20.45
CA VAL A 121 -9.30 -11.82 -20.18
C VAL A 121 -9.54 -12.29 -18.74
N VAL A 122 -9.57 -11.38 -17.77
CA VAL A 122 -9.90 -11.74 -16.39
C VAL A 122 -11.33 -12.26 -16.28
N ILE A 123 -12.29 -11.52 -16.84
CA ILE A 123 -13.73 -11.87 -16.77
C ILE A 123 -14.00 -13.25 -17.39
N GLU A 124 -13.37 -13.55 -18.53
CA GLU A 124 -13.55 -14.82 -19.24
C GLU A 124 -12.97 -16.03 -18.51
N ASN A 125 -11.92 -15.84 -17.70
CA ASN A 125 -11.12 -16.94 -17.14
C ASN A 125 -11.23 -17.06 -15.61
N PHE A 126 -12.03 -16.22 -14.95
CA PHE A 126 -12.23 -16.25 -13.50
C PHE A 126 -13.62 -16.78 -13.11
N PRO A 127 -13.78 -17.47 -11.97
CA PRO A 127 -15.10 -17.89 -11.50
C PRO A 127 -16.05 -16.70 -11.30
N LYS A 128 -17.35 -16.94 -11.51
CA LYS A 128 -18.38 -15.94 -11.22
C LYS A 128 -18.40 -15.58 -9.75
N GLU A 129 -18.66 -14.30 -9.48
CA GLU A 129 -18.77 -13.75 -8.13
C GLU A 129 -19.87 -14.49 -7.33
N PRO A 130 -19.56 -15.00 -6.13
CA PRO A 130 -20.56 -15.57 -5.24
C PRO A 130 -21.61 -14.56 -4.77
N GLY A 131 -21.25 -13.28 -4.75
CA GLY A 131 -22.03 -12.22 -4.12
C GLY A 131 -21.66 -12.05 -2.64
N LEU A 132 -21.89 -10.85 -2.11
CA LEU A 132 -21.53 -10.51 -0.74
C LEU A 132 -22.23 -11.44 0.28
N SER A 133 -21.46 -11.95 1.23
CA SER A 133 -21.99 -12.78 2.32
C SER A 133 -22.95 -11.96 3.19
N LYS A 134 -24.15 -12.48 3.43
CA LYS A 134 -25.06 -11.92 4.46
C LYS A 134 -24.55 -12.18 5.88
N ASP A 135 -23.71 -13.21 6.04
CA ASP A 135 -23.05 -13.54 7.29
C ASP A 135 -21.62 -12.95 7.28
N ILE A 136 -21.52 -11.68 7.66
CA ILE A 136 -20.25 -10.96 7.75
C ILE A 136 -19.40 -11.57 8.88
N SER A 137 -20.01 -11.90 10.02
CA SER A 137 -19.32 -12.47 11.17
C SER A 137 -18.69 -13.83 10.84
N GLY A 138 -19.41 -14.73 10.16
CA GLY A 138 -18.88 -16.00 9.71
C GLY A 138 -17.78 -15.86 8.65
N TYR A 139 -17.93 -14.90 7.72
CA TYR A 139 -16.87 -14.59 6.76
C TYR A 139 -15.59 -14.13 7.48
N MET A 140 -15.70 -13.18 8.41
CA MET A 140 -14.57 -12.65 9.16
C MET A 140 -13.91 -13.72 10.04
N LYS A 141 -14.70 -14.60 10.66
CA LYS A 141 -14.16 -15.74 11.40
C LYS A 141 -13.31 -16.65 10.52
N ASN A 142 -13.77 -16.98 9.30
CA ASN A 142 -12.99 -17.78 8.36
C ASN A 142 -11.68 -17.08 7.95
N VAL A 143 -11.71 -15.76 7.76
CA VAL A 143 -10.50 -14.96 7.48
C VAL A 143 -9.50 -15.05 8.64
N GLU A 144 -9.99 -14.90 9.87
CA GLU A 144 -9.16 -15.00 11.09
C GLU A 144 -8.58 -16.40 11.31
N ASP A 145 -9.36 -17.44 11.07
CA ASP A 145 -8.94 -18.84 11.22
C ASP A 145 -7.84 -19.22 10.21
N ILE A 146 -7.87 -18.62 9.02
CA ILE A 146 -6.90 -18.86 7.94
C ILE A 146 -5.60 -18.05 8.12
N TYR A 147 -5.60 -17.01 8.95
CA TYR A 147 -4.46 -16.09 9.14
C TYR A 147 -3.11 -16.79 9.30
N LYS A 148 -3.05 -17.82 10.15
CA LYS A 148 -1.79 -18.52 10.45
C LYS A 148 -1.17 -19.12 9.19
N ASN A 149 -2.00 -19.73 8.35
CA ASN A 149 -1.57 -20.33 7.10
C ASN A 149 -1.21 -19.26 6.05
N ASP A 150 -1.98 -18.17 6.00
CA ASP A 150 -1.71 -17.03 5.12
C ASP A 150 -0.35 -16.38 5.44
N ALA A 151 -0.10 -16.08 6.72
CA ALA A 151 1.15 -15.49 7.18
C ALA A 151 2.35 -16.39 6.86
N TYR A 152 2.24 -17.71 7.08
CA TYR A 152 3.29 -18.66 6.75
C TYR A 152 3.68 -18.59 5.27
N HIS A 153 2.71 -18.77 4.37
CA HIS A 153 2.99 -18.81 2.93
C HIS A 153 3.41 -17.45 2.38
N SER A 154 2.73 -16.37 2.79
CA SER A 154 3.02 -15.01 2.34
C SER A 154 4.42 -14.56 2.76
N LEU A 155 4.86 -14.84 3.99
CA LEU A 155 6.21 -14.49 4.44
C LEU A 155 7.27 -15.40 3.80
N SER A 156 7.00 -16.69 3.63
CA SER A 156 7.94 -17.63 3.02
C SER A 156 8.22 -17.31 1.55
N ILE A 157 7.22 -16.83 0.80
CA ILE A 157 7.40 -16.37 -0.60
C ILE A 157 8.45 -15.27 -0.72
N GLU A 158 8.54 -14.39 0.29
CA GLU A 158 9.52 -13.30 0.36
C GLU A 158 10.88 -13.76 0.95
N GLY A 159 11.02 -15.04 1.31
CA GLY A 159 12.25 -15.63 1.82
C GLY A 159 12.42 -15.60 3.35
N TYR A 160 11.40 -15.19 4.11
CA TYR A 160 11.45 -15.28 5.58
C TYR A 160 11.31 -16.73 6.04
N GLN A 161 12.08 -17.11 7.06
CA GLN A 161 11.99 -18.43 7.69
C GLN A 161 11.10 -18.34 8.93
N VAL A 162 9.78 -18.48 8.74
CA VAL A 162 8.79 -18.41 9.83
C VAL A 162 8.19 -19.78 10.12
N SER A 163 8.12 -20.13 11.40
CA SER A 163 7.40 -21.33 11.85
C SER A 163 5.98 -21.00 12.29
N SER A 164 5.13 -22.03 12.32
CA SER A 164 3.77 -21.94 12.84
C SER A 164 3.72 -21.44 14.29
N GLU A 165 4.68 -21.87 15.11
CA GLU A 165 4.80 -21.49 16.52
C GLU A 165 5.23 -20.03 16.66
N LEU A 166 6.14 -19.55 15.80
CA LEU A 166 6.58 -18.17 15.79
C LEU A 166 5.42 -17.22 15.47
N ILE A 167 4.63 -17.54 14.43
CA ILE A 167 3.46 -16.76 14.03
C ILE A 167 2.46 -16.65 15.19
N GLU A 168 2.21 -17.74 15.91
CA GLU A 168 1.28 -17.75 17.04
C GLU A 168 1.79 -16.95 18.25
N LYS A 169 3.09 -17.07 18.58
CA LYS A 169 3.73 -16.27 19.64
C LYS A 169 3.62 -14.78 19.37
N VAL A 170 3.84 -14.39 18.13
CA VAL A 170 3.79 -12.99 17.69
C VAL A 170 2.36 -12.44 17.67
N LYS A 171 1.39 -13.27 17.23
CA LYS A 171 -0.05 -12.94 17.26
C LYS A 171 -0.54 -12.68 18.69
N THR A 172 -0.18 -13.56 19.63
CA THR A 172 -0.60 -13.51 21.04
C THR A 172 0.12 -12.45 21.88
N GLY A 173 1.16 -11.80 21.34
CA GLY A 173 1.94 -10.79 22.07
C GLY A 173 2.94 -11.36 23.07
N ASN A 174 3.11 -12.69 23.11
CA ASN A 174 4.04 -13.40 24.00
C ASN A 174 5.48 -13.42 23.46
N TRP A 175 5.84 -12.49 22.59
CA TRP A 175 7.17 -12.37 22.01
C TRP A 175 7.93 -11.22 22.67
N ASN A 176 9.13 -11.50 23.20
CA ASN A 176 9.98 -10.50 23.84
C ASN A 176 11.15 -10.11 22.91
N PRO A 177 11.23 -8.86 22.42
CA PRO A 177 12.33 -8.39 21.57
C PRO A 177 13.69 -8.27 22.29
N ASP A 178 13.72 -8.13 23.62
CA ASP A 178 14.93 -7.75 24.35
C ASP A 178 15.93 -8.90 24.55
N THR A 179 15.50 -10.15 24.33
CA THR A 179 16.33 -11.33 24.60
C THR A 179 17.17 -11.80 23.42
N ASP A 180 16.99 -11.26 22.21
CA ASP A 180 17.59 -11.84 21.00
C ASP A 180 17.85 -10.80 19.89
N THR A 181 18.83 -9.92 20.09
CA THR A 181 18.99 -8.69 19.29
C THR A 181 19.89 -8.83 18.04
N LYS A 182 20.41 -10.02 17.72
CA LYS A 182 21.37 -10.18 16.61
C LYS A 182 21.09 -11.28 15.59
N ASP A 183 20.06 -12.12 15.77
CA ASP A 183 19.84 -13.26 14.88
C ASP A 183 18.80 -13.02 13.77
N VAL A 184 18.94 -13.80 12.68
CA VAL A 184 17.97 -13.94 11.58
C VAL A 184 16.56 -14.22 12.12
N GLN A 185 16.47 -14.92 13.26
CA GLN A 185 15.21 -15.21 13.95
C GLN A 185 14.50 -13.93 14.42
N HIS A 186 15.24 -12.91 14.86
CA HIS A 186 14.67 -11.63 15.27
C HIS A 186 14.02 -10.88 14.08
N LYS A 187 14.70 -10.87 12.92
CA LYS A 187 14.13 -10.29 11.69
C LYS A 187 12.87 -11.02 11.23
N ASN A 188 12.87 -12.36 11.28
CA ASN A 188 11.70 -13.17 10.93
C ASN A 188 10.52 -12.90 11.87
N ALA A 189 10.79 -12.76 13.17
CA ALA A 189 9.77 -12.45 14.18
C ALA A 189 9.16 -11.07 13.96
N LEU A 190 9.98 -10.06 13.68
CA LEU A 190 9.51 -8.70 13.36
C LEU A 190 8.70 -8.65 12.07
N ALA A 191 9.10 -9.40 11.04
CA ALA A 191 8.33 -9.52 9.81
C ALA A 191 6.96 -10.18 10.05
N ALA A 192 6.91 -11.25 10.86
CA ALA A 192 5.66 -11.85 11.30
C ALA A 192 4.81 -10.88 12.12
N ARG A 193 5.43 -10.01 12.93
CA ARG A 193 4.73 -9.02 13.76
C ARG A 193 4.10 -7.93 12.91
N GLY A 194 4.86 -7.39 11.97
CA GLY A 194 4.34 -6.38 11.05
C GLY A 194 3.26 -6.95 10.15
N TYR A 195 3.41 -8.21 9.72
CA TYR A 195 2.37 -8.89 8.94
C TYR A 195 1.06 -9.05 9.72
N TRP A 196 1.13 -9.42 11.01
CA TRP A 196 -0.04 -9.46 11.88
C TRP A 196 -0.71 -8.09 12.01
N GLN A 197 0.06 -7.04 12.24
CA GLN A 197 -0.48 -5.69 12.40
C GLN A 197 -1.13 -5.17 11.10
N ALA A 198 -0.49 -5.40 9.95
CA ALA A 198 -1.07 -5.08 8.65
C ALA A 198 -2.35 -5.89 8.40
N PHE A 199 -2.37 -7.18 8.74
CA PHE A 199 -3.57 -8.02 8.64
C PHE A 199 -4.75 -7.44 9.45
N GLN A 200 -4.51 -6.87 10.65
CA GLN A 200 -5.56 -6.20 11.43
C GLN A 200 -6.15 -4.95 10.75
N ILE A 201 -5.37 -4.27 9.90
CA ILE A 201 -5.90 -3.19 9.08
C ILE A 201 -6.77 -3.78 7.96
N VAL A 202 -6.29 -4.83 7.28
CA VAL A 202 -7.05 -5.51 6.21
C VAL A 202 -8.41 -6.02 6.71
N THR A 203 -8.47 -6.62 7.90
CA THR A 203 -9.75 -7.12 8.45
C THR A 203 -10.76 -5.99 8.70
N LYS A 204 -10.29 -4.83 9.16
CA LYS A 204 -11.11 -3.62 9.27
C LYS A 204 -11.56 -3.10 7.91
N SER A 205 -10.67 -3.04 6.92
CA SER A 205 -10.99 -2.63 5.55
C SER A 205 -12.05 -3.56 4.93
N ILE A 206 -11.89 -4.88 5.06
CA ILE A 206 -12.86 -5.87 4.61
C ILE A 206 -14.21 -5.66 5.30
N THR A 207 -14.23 -5.40 6.60
CA THR A 207 -15.48 -5.17 7.34
C THR A 207 -16.24 -3.96 6.78
N LYS A 208 -15.55 -2.85 6.51
CA LYS A 208 -16.14 -1.66 5.85
C LYS A 208 -16.71 -1.99 4.47
N ILE A 209 -15.96 -2.73 3.66
CA ILE A 209 -16.35 -3.17 2.33
C ILE A 209 -17.61 -4.05 2.37
N LEU A 210 -17.65 -5.03 3.27
CA LEU A 210 -18.81 -5.91 3.43
C LEU A 210 -20.05 -5.15 3.94
N ASN A 211 -19.86 -4.00 4.59
CA ASN A 211 -20.93 -3.08 4.99
C ASN A 211 -21.33 -2.07 3.88
N GLY A 212 -20.76 -2.19 2.68
CA GLY A 212 -21.18 -1.43 1.49
C GLY A 212 -20.29 -0.23 1.13
N GLU A 213 -19.17 -0.01 1.82
CA GLU A 213 -18.21 1.02 1.41
C GLU A 213 -17.46 0.63 0.12
N ASN A 214 -17.09 1.62 -0.70
CA ASN A 214 -16.41 1.35 -1.98
C ASN A 214 -15.01 0.73 -1.74
N PRO A 215 -14.72 -0.47 -2.29
CA PRO A 215 -13.46 -1.16 -2.04
C PRO A 215 -12.21 -0.44 -2.54
N GLY A 216 -12.28 0.21 -3.70
CA GLY A 216 -11.15 0.98 -4.23
C GLY A 216 -10.84 2.19 -3.36
N SER A 217 -11.89 2.90 -2.91
CA SER A 217 -11.75 4.05 -2.01
C SER A 217 -11.17 3.65 -0.64
N ILE A 218 -11.66 2.56 -0.03
CA ILE A 218 -11.12 2.02 1.23
C ILE A 218 -9.64 1.68 1.09
N LEU A 219 -9.27 0.98 0.02
CA LEU A 219 -7.89 0.59 -0.18
C LEU A 219 -6.97 1.80 -0.43
N ASN A 220 -7.44 2.79 -1.20
CA ASN A 220 -6.73 4.04 -1.43
C ASN A 220 -6.40 4.77 -0.11
N GLN A 221 -7.32 4.74 0.86
CA GLN A 221 -7.11 5.31 2.20
C GLN A 221 -6.15 4.46 3.05
N ASP A 222 -6.30 3.14 3.04
CA ASP A 222 -5.65 2.25 4.01
C ASP A 222 -4.24 1.77 3.58
N HIS A 223 -3.90 1.78 2.29
CA HIS A 223 -2.64 1.18 1.80
C HIS A 223 -1.36 1.76 2.42
N GLY A 224 -1.33 3.05 2.75
CA GLY A 224 -0.18 3.68 3.44
C GLY A 224 -0.05 3.18 4.88
N SER A 225 -1.19 2.98 5.57
CA SER A 225 -1.22 2.39 6.92
C SER A 225 -0.80 0.92 6.90
N LEU A 226 -1.22 0.16 5.89
CA LEU A 226 -0.77 -1.21 5.70
C LEU A 226 0.76 -1.30 5.59
N TYR A 227 1.37 -0.45 4.77
CA TYR A 227 2.83 -0.41 4.64
C TYR A 227 3.52 -0.03 5.96
N ARG A 228 3.00 0.99 6.67
CA ARG A 228 3.55 1.41 7.97
C ARG A 228 3.49 0.30 9.01
N GLU A 229 2.36 -0.41 9.13
CA GLU A 229 2.24 -1.53 10.07
C GLU A 229 3.13 -2.71 9.67
N LEU A 230 3.32 -2.96 8.37
CA LEU A 230 4.16 -4.05 7.89
C LEU A 230 5.64 -3.88 8.31
N PHE A 231 6.13 -2.64 8.42
CA PHE A 231 7.54 -2.34 8.70
C PHE A 231 7.78 -1.63 10.04
N GLY A 232 6.74 -1.14 10.71
CA GLY A 232 6.80 -0.44 11.99
C GLY A 232 7.61 -1.17 13.06
N PRO A 233 7.43 -2.49 13.27
CA PRO A 233 8.25 -3.26 14.21
C PRO A 233 9.75 -3.22 13.89
N SER A 234 10.10 -3.34 12.61
CA SER A 234 11.50 -3.32 12.17
C SER A 234 12.16 -1.96 12.37
N VAL A 235 11.39 -0.87 12.27
CA VAL A 235 11.85 0.49 12.55
C VAL A 235 11.97 0.73 14.05
N ALA A 236 10.99 0.30 14.85
CA ALA A 236 11.04 0.38 16.31
C ALA A 236 12.23 -0.39 16.90
N ALA A 237 12.60 -1.52 16.29
CA ALA A 237 13.77 -2.31 16.64
C ALA A 237 15.10 -1.73 16.11
N GLY A 238 15.08 -0.61 15.37
CA GLY A 238 16.27 0.03 14.82
C GLY A 238 16.93 -0.73 13.65
N ILE A 239 16.25 -1.71 13.06
CA ILE A 239 16.75 -2.48 11.90
C ILE A 239 16.58 -1.69 10.60
N LEU A 240 15.46 -0.99 10.48
CA LEU A 240 15.17 -0.08 9.38
C LEU A 240 15.20 1.37 9.87
N LYS A 241 15.45 2.30 8.96
CA LYS A 241 15.43 3.73 9.27
C LYS A 241 13.99 4.21 9.33
N ALA A 242 13.72 5.20 10.17
CA ALA A 242 12.40 5.84 10.22
C ALA A 242 11.96 6.41 8.85
N SER A 243 12.90 6.89 8.03
CA SER A 243 12.63 7.36 6.68
C SER A 243 12.17 6.26 5.72
N ASP A 244 12.40 4.98 6.04
CA ASP A 244 11.88 3.87 5.24
C ASP A 244 10.33 3.75 5.33
N LEU A 245 9.69 4.41 6.31
CA LEU A 245 8.23 4.51 6.43
C LEU A 245 7.63 5.72 5.70
N ALA A 246 8.44 6.53 5.03
CA ALA A 246 8.02 7.81 4.46
C ALA A 246 7.00 7.72 3.30
N GLY A 247 6.60 6.52 2.85
CA GLY A 247 5.65 6.31 1.76
C GLY A 247 6.32 5.66 0.54
N TYR A 248 5.87 6.00 -0.69
CA TYR A 248 6.48 5.37 -1.87
C TYR A 248 7.95 5.77 -2.02
N ARG A 249 8.70 4.93 -2.73
CA ARG A 249 10.14 5.05 -2.90
C ARG A 249 10.55 6.33 -3.62
N ASN A 250 11.72 6.82 -3.24
CA ASN A 250 12.38 7.97 -3.88
C ASN A 250 13.60 7.56 -4.72
N ASN A 251 13.92 6.26 -4.76
CA ASN A 251 15.02 5.69 -5.54
C ASN A 251 14.51 4.62 -6.52
N PRO A 252 15.19 4.42 -7.67
CA PRO A 252 14.94 3.27 -8.53
C PRO A 252 15.12 1.95 -7.78
N VAL A 253 14.32 0.95 -8.14
CA VAL A 253 14.42 -0.42 -7.60
C VAL A 253 14.42 -1.40 -8.76
N PHE A 254 15.07 -2.55 -8.54
CA PHE A 254 15.11 -3.65 -9.49
C PHE A 254 14.61 -4.91 -8.79
N ILE A 255 13.72 -5.64 -9.46
CA ILE A 255 13.15 -6.86 -8.93
C ILE A 255 14.09 -8.01 -9.25
N SER A 256 14.55 -8.72 -8.22
CA SER A 256 15.42 -9.88 -8.40
C SER A 256 14.74 -10.93 -9.28
N GLN A 257 15.49 -11.48 -10.25
CA GLN A 257 15.01 -12.50 -11.20
C GLN A 257 13.85 -12.07 -12.11
N SER A 258 13.61 -10.77 -12.27
CA SER A 258 12.63 -10.24 -13.21
C SER A 258 13.32 -9.40 -14.29
N ARG A 259 12.83 -9.48 -15.53
CA ARG A 259 13.24 -8.55 -16.61
C ARG A 259 12.46 -7.24 -16.55
N HIS A 260 11.39 -7.19 -15.75
CA HIS A 260 10.56 -5.99 -15.61
C HIS A 260 11.32 -4.95 -14.79
N VAL A 261 11.34 -3.73 -15.32
CA VAL A 261 11.86 -2.57 -14.62
C VAL A 261 10.67 -1.73 -14.19
N PRO A 262 10.40 -1.60 -12.87
CA PRO A 262 9.34 -0.74 -12.38
C PRO A 262 9.47 0.70 -12.87
N PRO A 263 8.36 1.47 -12.93
CA PRO A 263 8.39 2.90 -13.27
C PRO A 263 9.43 3.68 -12.46
N ASP A 264 9.91 4.81 -12.97
CA ASP A 264 10.78 5.67 -12.17
C ASP A 264 10.01 6.24 -10.95
N PRO A 265 10.71 6.64 -9.87
CA PRO A 265 10.08 7.14 -8.65
C PRO A 265 9.10 8.30 -8.84
N ALA A 266 9.33 9.19 -9.82
CA ALA A 266 8.43 10.32 -10.06
C ALA A 266 7.14 9.84 -10.73
N SER A 267 7.23 8.88 -11.65
CA SER A 267 6.06 8.25 -12.28
C SER A 267 5.19 7.47 -11.30
N VAL A 268 5.74 6.93 -10.20
CA VAL A 268 4.94 6.24 -9.17
C VAL A 268 3.83 7.13 -8.61
N ARG A 269 4.06 8.45 -8.52
CA ARG A 269 3.12 9.41 -7.90
C ARG A 269 1.90 9.67 -8.76
N ASP A 270 2.04 9.50 -10.07
CA ASP A 270 0.92 9.55 -11.00
C ASP A 270 0.29 8.15 -11.17
N ALA A 271 1.10 7.09 -11.07
CA ALA A 271 0.69 5.71 -11.28
C ALA A 271 -0.26 5.18 -10.18
N MET A 272 0.05 5.46 -8.92
CA MET A 272 -0.72 4.94 -7.79
C MET A 272 -2.14 5.51 -7.71
N PRO A 273 -2.37 6.84 -7.85
CA PRO A 273 -3.71 7.40 -7.98
C PRO A 273 -4.50 6.78 -9.14
N ALA A 274 -3.87 6.62 -10.32
CA ALA A 274 -4.52 6.02 -11.48
C ALA A 274 -4.97 4.57 -11.22
N LEU A 275 -4.16 3.78 -10.52
CA LEU A 275 -4.55 2.44 -10.09
C LEU A 275 -5.77 2.47 -9.15
N PHE A 276 -5.79 3.39 -8.18
CA PHE A 276 -6.90 3.48 -7.23
C PHE A 276 -8.20 3.99 -7.86
N GLU A 277 -8.13 4.93 -8.82
CA GLU A 277 -9.28 5.36 -9.61
C GLU A 277 -9.90 4.20 -10.42
N LEU A 278 -9.06 3.34 -11.00
CA LEU A 278 -9.50 2.12 -11.69
C LEU A 278 -10.15 1.12 -10.72
N LEU A 279 -9.59 0.95 -9.52
CA LEU A 279 -10.16 0.08 -8.49
C LEU A 279 -11.49 0.60 -7.94
N GLU A 280 -11.64 1.91 -7.84
CA GLU A 280 -12.87 2.56 -7.35
C GLU A 280 -14.01 2.46 -8.38
N SER A 281 -13.68 2.58 -9.67
CA SER A 281 -14.65 2.55 -10.78
C SER A 281 -14.99 1.15 -11.28
N GLU A 282 -14.13 0.14 -11.06
CA GLU A 282 -14.38 -1.22 -11.53
C GLU A 282 -15.47 -1.92 -10.72
N VAL A 283 -16.49 -2.41 -11.42
CA VAL A 283 -17.63 -3.12 -10.82
C VAL A 283 -17.31 -4.59 -10.55
N ASN A 284 -16.49 -5.22 -11.40
CA ASN A 284 -16.18 -6.64 -11.29
C ASN A 284 -15.06 -6.88 -10.26
N SER A 285 -15.37 -7.60 -9.19
CA SER A 285 -14.42 -7.87 -8.11
C SER A 285 -13.26 -8.76 -8.56
N ALA A 286 -13.47 -9.69 -9.50
CA ALA A 286 -12.39 -10.51 -10.05
C ALA A 286 -11.36 -9.64 -10.80
N VAL A 287 -11.83 -8.70 -11.61
CA VAL A 287 -10.97 -7.70 -12.27
C VAL A 287 -10.20 -6.88 -11.23
N ARG A 288 -10.89 -6.36 -10.20
CA ARG A 288 -10.24 -5.63 -9.10
C ARG A 288 -9.17 -6.46 -8.40
N SER A 289 -9.44 -7.73 -8.12
CA SER A 289 -8.48 -8.62 -7.46
C SER A 289 -7.25 -8.89 -8.31
N ILE A 290 -7.44 -9.26 -9.57
CA ILE A 290 -6.34 -9.67 -10.44
C ILE A 290 -5.51 -8.48 -10.90
N LEU A 291 -6.17 -7.45 -11.45
CA LEU A 291 -5.47 -6.28 -11.96
C LEU A 291 -4.98 -5.37 -10.83
N GLY A 292 -5.72 -5.27 -9.72
CA GLY A 292 -5.26 -4.56 -8.52
C GLY A 292 -3.97 -5.14 -7.97
N HIS A 293 -3.89 -6.47 -7.83
CA HIS A 293 -2.66 -7.15 -7.44
C HIS A 293 -1.53 -6.91 -8.45
N PHE A 294 -1.77 -7.28 -9.72
CA PHE A 294 -0.74 -7.28 -10.75
C PHE A 294 -0.17 -5.88 -10.98
N ILE A 295 -1.04 -4.88 -11.17
CA ILE A 295 -0.60 -3.51 -11.48
C ILE A 295 0.10 -2.88 -10.27
N PHE A 296 -0.33 -3.18 -9.04
CA PHE A 296 0.40 -2.72 -7.84
C PHE A 296 1.85 -3.25 -7.82
N VAL A 297 2.05 -4.54 -8.10
CA VAL A 297 3.41 -5.13 -8.18
C VAL A 297 4.19 -4.59 -9.37
N TYR A 298 3.53 -4.33 -10.50
CA TYR A 298 4.13 -3.71 -11.69
C TYR A 298 4.65 -2.30 -11.40
N ILE A 299 3.88 -1.47 -10.67
CA ILE A 299 4.29 -0.13 -10.24
C ILE A 299 5.43 -0.21 -9.21
N HIS A 300 5.37 -1.21 -8.33
CA HIS A 300 6.33 -1.44 -7.26
C HIS A 300 6.56 -0.18 -6.41
N PRO A 301 5.51 0.38 -5.78
CA PRO A 301 5.58 1.70 -5.18
C PRO A 301 6.54 1.78 -3.99
N TYR A 302 6.65 0.76 -3.17
CA TYR A 302 7.45 0.82 -1.95
C TYR A 302 8.88 0.27 -2.13
N PRO A 303 9.83 0.64 -1.25
CA PRO A 303 11.18 0.05 -1.25
C PRO A 303 11.20 -1.48 -1.05
N ASP A 304 10.29 -2.01 -0.21
CA ASP A 304 10.11 -3.44 0.06
C ASP A 304 8.63 -3.71 0.42
N GLY A 305 8.23 -4.97 0.48
CA GLY A 305 6.90 -5.39 0.96
C GLY A 305 5.81 -5.38 -0.10
N ASN A 306 6.14 -5.03 -1.35
CA ASN A 306 5.17 -4.92 -2.43
C ASN A 306 4.42 -6.24 -2.69
N GLY A 307 5.10 -7.39 -2.62
CA GLY A 307 4.45 -8.70 -2.78
C GLY A 307 3.43 -9.01 -1.66
N ARG A 308 3.78 -8.72 -0.41
CA ARG A 308 2.91 -8.89 0.76
C ARG A 308 1.68 -7.99 0.68
N LEU A 309 1.88 -6.72 0.36
CA LEU A 309 0.79 -5.76 0.17
C LEU A 309 -0.10 -6.14 -1.02
N ALA A 310 0.47 -6.59 -2.13
CA ALA A 310 -0.30 -7.04 -3.29
C ALA A 310 -1.22 -8.21 -2.97
N ARG A 311 -0.77 -9.19 -2.17
CA ARG A 311 -1.60 -10.30 -1.72
C ARG A 311 -2.72 -9.85 -0.77
N PHE A 312 -2.48 -8.86 0.08
CA PHE A 312 -3.55 -8.23 0.86
C PHE A 312 -4.54 -7.46 -0.01
N ILE A 313 -4.06 -6.71 -1.01
CA ILE A 313 -4.91 -6.02 -2.00
C ILE A 313 -5.80 -7.03 -2.73
N MET A 314 -5.22 -8.11 -3.25
CA MET A 314 -5.93 -9.19 -3.93
C MET A 314 -7.06 -9.73 -3.06
N ASN A 315 -6.75 -10.10 -1.82
CA ASN A 315 -7.72 -10.69 -0.90
C ASN A 315 -8.80 -9.71 -0.45
N THR A 316 -8.46 -8.44 -0.27
CA THR A 316 -9.42 -7.37 0.04
C THR A 316 -10.42 -7.20 -1.12
N MET A 317 -9.93 -7.20 -2.36
CA MET A 317 -10.79 -7.13 -3.54
C MET A 317 -11.59 -8.42 -3.76
N LEU A 318 -11.03 -9.60 -3.44
CA LEU A 318 -11.76 -10.87 -3.52
C LEU A 318 -12.96 -10.87 -2.56
N ALA A 319 -12.74 -10.39 -1.33
CA ALA A 319 -13.79 -10.23 -0.32
C ALA A 319 -14.95 -9.35 -0.83
N SER A 320 -14.65 -8.32 -1.65
CA SER A 320 -15.68 -7.44 -2.22
C SER A 320 -16.63 -8.10 -3.21
N GLY A 321 -16.31 -9.31 -3.71
CA GLY A 321 -17.22 -10.14 -4.51
C GLY A 321 -17.78 -11.35 -3.75
N GLY A 322 -17.45 -11.48 -2.47
CA GLY A 322 -17.79 -12.66 -1.65
C GLY A 322 -16.93 -13.90 -1.94
N PHE A 323 -15.80 -13.75 -2.62
CA PHE A 323 -14.85 -14.85 -2.77
C PHE A 323 -14.17 -15.18 -1.44
N PRO A 324 -13.77 -16.45 -1.21
CA PRO A 324 -12.97 -16.82 -0.05
C PRO A 324 -11.61 -16.12 -0.06
N TRP A 325 -11.06 -15.89 1.14
CA TRP A 325 -9.64 -15.56 1.30
C TRP A 325 -8.80 -16.65 0.63
N THR A 326 -7.91 -16.24 -0.25
CA THR A 326 -7.12 -17.10 -1.12
C THR A 326 -5.65 -16.95 -0.81
N ILE A 327 -5.03 -18.07 -0.42
CA ILE A 327 -3.60 -18.17 -0.13
C ILE A 327 -2.88 -18.65 -1.39
N ILE A 328 -1.80 -17.98 -1.75
CA ILE A 328 -0.82 -18.47 -2.72
C ILE A 328 0.17 -19.35 -1.96
N PRO A 329 0.19 -20.68 -2.17
CA PRO A 329 1.10 -21.56 -1.46
C PRO A 329 2.56 -21.26 -1.85
N PHE A 330 3.46 -21.34 -0.87
CA PHE A 330 4.89 -21.11 -1.07
C PHE A 330 5.48 -22.10 -2.10
N GLU A 331 4.98 -23.33 -2.10
CA GLU A 331 5.35 -24.39 -3.04
C GLU A 331 4.98 -24.04 -4.49
N LYS A 332 4.03 -23.10 -4.68
CA LYS A 332 3.63 -22.57 -5.97
C LYS A 332 4.24 -21.19 -6.27
N ARG A 333 5.32 -20.81 -5.56
CA ARG A 333 6.03 -19.54 -5.79
C ARG A 333 6.51 -19.40 -7.24
N ASP A 334 7.17 -20.42 -7.78
CA ASP A 334 7.75 -20.34 -9.12
C ASP A 334 6.69 -20.13 -10.23
N PRO A 335 5.60 -20.92 -10.32
CA PRO A 335 4.55 -20.65 -11.31
C PRO A 335 3.86 -19.30 -11.08
N TYR A 336 3.71 -18.85 -9.83
CA TYR A 336 3.19 -17.51 -9.52
C TYR A 336 4.11 -16.39 -10.06
N MET A 337 5.42 -16.48 -9.81
CA MET A 337 6.39 -15.48 -10.28
C MET A 337 6.52 -15.50 -11.81
N GLN A 338 6.50 -16.67 -12.44
CA GLN A 338 6.50 -16.81 -13.90
C GLN A 338 5.27 -16.16 -14.55
N ALA A 339 4.09 -16.35 -13.95
CA ALA A 339 2.87 -15.74 -14.44
C ALA A 339 2.90 -14.20 -14.34
N LEU A 340 3.46 -13.64 -13.26
CA LEU A 340 3.65 -12.19 -13.12
C LEU A 340 4.69 -11.62 -14.09
N GLU A 341 5.79 -12.35 -14.31
CA GLU A 341 6.83 -11.96 -15.27
C GLU A 341 6.26 -11.90 -16.69
N LYS A 342 5.49 -12.93 -17.10
CA LYS A 342 4.80 -12.96 -18.39
C LYS A 342 3.82 -11.81 -18.55
N ALA A 343 3.01 -11.53 -17.51
CA ALA A 343 2.09 -10.40 -17.52
C ALA A 343 2.82 -9.05 -17.62
N SER A 344 3.97 -8.90 -16.97
CA SER A 344 4.75 -7.65 -16.97
C SER A 344 5.47 -7.41 -18.30
N ILE A 345 6.04 -8.45 -18.91
CA ILE A 345 6.84 -8.34 -20.14
C ILE A 345 6.00 -8.46 -21.40
N ASP A 346 5.12 -9.46 -21.46
CA ASP A 346 4.38 -9.81 -22.67
C ASP A 346 2.97 -9.20 -22.68
N GLN A 347 2.58 -8.52 -21.59
CA GLN A 347 1.23 -7.98 -21.37
C GLN A 347 0.14 -9.06 -21.47
N ASP A 348 0.46 -10.28 -21.04
CA ASP A 348 -0.45 -11.42 -21.00
C ASP A 348 -0.79 -11.80 -19.54
N ILE A 349 -1.96 -11.36 -19.09
CA ILE A 349 -2.45 -11.61 -17.72
C ILE A 349 -3.05 -13.01 -17.53
N LYS A 350 -3.22 -13.79 -18.61
CA LYS A 350 -4.06 -14.99 -18.60
C LYS A 350 -3.54 -16.04 -17.64
N ASP A 351 -2.23 -16.30 -17.65
CA ASP A 351 -1.64 -17.32 -16.78
C ASP A 351 -1.78 -16.96 -15.30
N PHE A 352 -1.61 -15.68 -14.96
CA PHE A 352 -1.82 -15.19 -13.59
C PHE A 352 -3.29 -15.30 -13.18
N THR A 353 -4.21 -14.94 -14.08
CA THR A 353 -5.65 -15.08 -13.88
C THR A 353 -6.03 -16.52 -13.60
N LEU A 354 -5.61 -17.46 -14.46
CA LEU A 354 -5.91 -18.89 -14.32
C LEU A 354 -5.31 -19.49 -13.06
N PHE A 355 -4.09 -19.08 -12.71
CA PHE A 355 -3.42 -19.50 -11.48
C PHE A 355 -4.24 -19.13 -10.24
N ILE A 356 -4.64 -17.87 -10.11
CA ILE A 356 -5.46 -17.41 -8.98
C ILE A 356 -6.88 -18.00 -9.04
N ALA A 357 -7.48 -18.10 -10.23
CA ALA A 357 -8.79 -18.72 -10.41
C ALA A 357 -8.82 -20.17 -9.93
N GLY A 358 -7.74 -20.93 -10.16
CA GLY A 358 -7.57 -22.29 -9.64
C GLY A 358 -7.64 -22.33 -8.12
N LEU A 359 -6.87 -21.46 -7.45
CA LEU A 359 -6.84 -21.35 -5.98
C LEU A 359 -8.20 -20.90 -5.41
N VAL A 360 -8.85 -19.92 -6.04
CA VAL A 360 -10.19 -19.46 -5.63
C VAL A 360 -11.22 -20.57 -5.78
N ASN A 361 -11.20 -21.34 -6.86
CA ASN A 361 -12.11 -22.46 -7.06
C ASN A 361 -11.92 -23.56 -6.00
N GLU A 362 -10.70 -23.83 -5.57
CA GLU A 362 -10.42 -24.73 -4.44
C GLU A 362 -11.06 -24.20 -3.14
N GLY A 363 -10.92 -22.90 -2.86
CA GLY A 363 -11.56 -22.25 -1.70
C GLY A 363 -13.09 -22.30 -1.76
N LEU A 364 -13.69 -22.04 -2.92
CA LEU A 364 -15.15 -22.07 -3.12
C LEU A 364 -15.73 -23.48 -2.92
N LYS A 365 -14.98 -24.53 -3.30
CA LYS A 365 -15.39 -25.92 -3.07
C LYS A 365 -15.44 -26.24 -1.57
N LYS A 366 -14.44 -25.81 -0.80
CA LYS A 366 -14.41 -26.00 0.67
C LYS A 366 -15.58 -25.32 1.36
N GLN A 367 -15.86 -24.05 1.02
CA GLN A 367 -17.01 -23.33 1.58
C GLN A 367 -18.37 -23.99 1.30
N LYS A 368 -18.53 -24.68 0.17
CA LYS A 368 -19.77 -25.42 -0.15
C LYS A 368 -19.91 -26.69 0.68
N GLN A 369 -18.79 -27.37 0.97
CA GLN A 369 -18.76 -28.57 1.80
C GLN A 369 -19.07 -28.25 3.27
N ASP A 370 -18.59 -27.12 3.79
CA ASP A 370 -18.84 -26.72 5.19
C ASP A 370 -20.28 -26.23 5.44
N LYS A 371 -21.05 -25.95 4.38
CA LYS A 371 -22.46 -25.50 4.43
C LYS A 371 -23.48 -26.61 4.12
N SER A 372 -23.02 -27.78 3.65
CA SER A 372 -23.84 -28.96 3.35
C SER A 372 -23.79 -29.92 4.52
#